data_AF-A0A4P2Q2T6-F1
#
_entry.id   AF-A0A4P2Q2T6-F1
#
_cell.length_a   1.000
_cell.length_b   1.000
_cell.length_c   1.000
_cell.angle_alpha   90.00
_cell.angle_beta   90.00
_cell.angle_gamma   90.00
#
_symmetry.space_group_name_H-M   'P 1'
#
loop_
_entity.id
_entity.type
_entity.pdbx_description
1 polymer ?
#
loop_
_entity_poly.entity_id
_entity_poly.type
_entity_poly.pdbx_seq_one_letter_code
_entity_poly.pdbx_strand_id
1 'polypeptide(L)' 'MTPFDIILGAAIAALLAFQTYVTVRVFRSRLYEPKQKVWQTQLIWLLPIVGAGLVFSILQEEDRAQRDASSHLRS' A
#
# COMPACT_ATOMS: atom_id res chain seq x y z
N MET A 1 14.27 -13.42 -14.78
CA MET A 1 13.07 -13.13 -13.96
C MET A 1 12.57 -14.44 -13.42
N THR A 2 12.39 -14.54 -12.11
CA THR A 2 11.83 -15.75 -11.48
C THR A 2 10.31 -15.80 -11.71
N PRO A 3 9.68 -16.99 -11.63
CA PRO A 3 8.22 -17.09 -11.67
C PRO A 3 7.54 -16.22 -10.60
N PHE A 4 8.17 -16.08 -9.43
CA PHE A 4 7.72 -15.18 -8.36
C PHE A 4 7.67 -13.72 -8.82
N ASP A 5 8.72 -13.22 -9.47
CA ASP A 5 8.76 -11.84 -9.97
C ASP A 5 7.64 -11.56 -10.98
N ILE A 6 7.36 -12.55 -11.85
CA ILE A 6 6.30 -12.45 -12.86
C ILE A 6 4.92 -12.40 -12.19
N ILE A 7 4.67 -13.30 -11.23
CA ILE A 7 3.39 -13.35 -10.49
C ILE A 7 3.20 -12.07 -9.68
N LEU A 8 4.24 -11.61 -8.97
CA LEU A 8 4.19 -10.39 -8.19
C LEU A 8 3.93 -9.16 -9.08
N GLY A 9 4.63 -9.06 -10.21
CA GLY A 9 4.40 -8.00 -11.19
C GLY A 9 2.97 -8.01 -11.75
N ALA A 10 2.45 -9.19 -12.10
CA ALA A 10 1.06 -9.35 -12.58
C ALA A 10 0.04 -8.97 -11.51
N ALA A 11 0.27 -9.34 -10.24
CA ALA A 11 -0.59 -9.00 -9.12
C ALA A 11 -0.62 -7.48 -8.87
N ILE A 12 0.53 -6.81 -8.90
CA ILE A 12 0.63 -5.36 -8.78
C ILE A 12 -0.10 -4.67 -9.94
N ALA A 13 0.11 -5.14 -11.17
CA ALA A 13 -0.56 -4.59 -12.35
C ALA A 13 -2.08 -4.75 -12.29
N ALA A 14 -2.57 -5.93 -11.89
CA ALA A 14 -4.00 -6.19 -11.71
C ALA A 14 -4.61 -5.30 -10.61
N LEU A 15 -3.90 -5.10 -9.50
CA LEU A 15 -4.32 -4.22 -8.41
C LEU A 15 -4.43 -2.76 -8.88
N LEU A 16 -3.43 -2.25 -9.59
CA LEU A 16 -3.43 -0.88 -10.12
C LEU A 16 -4.55 -0.68 -11.15
N ALA A 17 -4.77 -1.67 -12.02
CA ALA A 17 -5.85 -1.65 -13.01
C ALA A 17 -7.23 -1.62 -12.32
N PHE A 18 -7.42 -2.43 -11.28
CA PHE A 18 -8.67 -2.45 -10.52
C PHE A 18 -8.93 -1.13 -9.78
N GLN A 19 -7.91 -0.58 -9.11
CA GLN A 19 -8.03 0.72 -8.44
C GLN A 19 -8.42 1.82 -9.44
N THR A 20 -7.76 1.86 -10.61
CA THR A 20 -8.08 2.82 -11.67
C THR A 20 -9.50 2.65 -12.20
N TYR A 21 -9.93 1.41 -12.46
CA TYR A 21 -11.30 1.12 -12.90
C TYR A 21 -12.35 1.63 -11.91
N VAL A 22 -12.17 1.36 -10.61
CA VAL A 22 -13.09 1.83 -9.56
C VAL A 22 -13.07 3.36 -9.47
N THR A 23 -11.89 3.99 -9.50
CA THR A 23 -11.78 5.46 -9.52
C THR A 23 -12.54 6.06 -10.70
N VAL A 24 -12.32 5.57 -11.93
CA VAL A 24 -13.06 6.02 -13.12
C VAL A 24 -14.57 5.83 -12.94
N ARG A 25 -15.00 4.70 -12.39
CA ARG A 25 -16.42 4.42 -12.13
C ARG A 25 -17.02 5.41 -11.11
N VAL A 26 -16.28 5.77 -10.06
CA VAL A 26 -16.70 6.80 -9.09
C VAL A 26 -16.86 8.15 -9.78
N PHE A 27 -15.91 8.55 -10.63
CA PHE A 27 -16.00 9.82 -11.36
C PHE A 27 -17.14 9.86 -12.37
N ARG A 28 -17.44 8.73 -13.03
CA ARG A 28 -18.56 8.61 -13.98
C ARG A 28 -19.93 8.51 -13.31
N SER A 29 -19.98 8.08 -12.04
CA SER A 29 -21.23 7.97 -11.30
C SER A 29 -21.84 9.34 -11.01
N ARG A 30 -23.16 9.47 -11.18
CA ARG A 30 -23.94 10.64 -10.75
C ARG A 30 -24.36 10.58 -9.28
N LEU A 31 -24.09 9.43 -8.62
CA LEU A 31 -24.43 9.21 -7.21
C LEU A 31 -23.59 10.07 -6.26
N TYR A 32 -22.38 10.43 -6.68
CA TYR A 32 -21.45 11.17 -5.85
C TYR A 32 -21.39 12.63 -6.26
N GLU A 33 -21.43 13.51 -5.27
CA GLU A 33 -21.09 14.92 -5.47
C GLU A 33 -19.60 15.07 -5.86
N PRO A 34 -19.22 16.14 -6.58
CA PRO A 34 -17.83 16.37 -6.98
C PRO A 34 -16.84 16.30 -5.81
N LYS A 35 -17.23 16.81 -4.64
CA LYS A 35 -16.42 16.76 -3.42
C LYS A 35 -16.24 15.32 -2.91
N GLN A 36 -17.30 14.52 -2.91
CA GLN A 36 -17.25 13.12 -2.48
C GLN A 36 -16.36 12.25 -3.38
N LYS A 37 -16.30 12.55 -4.69
CA LYS A 37 -15.41 11.86 -5.65
C LYS A 37 -13.93 12.02 -5.29
N VAL A 38 -13.54 13.20 -4.80
CA VAL A 38 -12.16 13.48 -4.37
C VAL A 38 -11.80 12.67 -3.12
N TRP A 39 -12.66 12.70 -2.09
CA TRP A 39 -12.46 11.90 -0.87
C TRP A 39 -12.38 10.41 -1.17
N GLN A 40 -13.23 9.91 -2.07
CA GLN A 40 -13.23 8.49 -2.44
C GLN A 40 -11.95 8.10 -3.18
N THR A 41 -11.44 9.00 -4.03
CA THR A 41 -10.17 8.79 -4.74
C THR A 41 -8.99 8.78 -3.77
N GLN A 42 -8.96 9.71 -2.82
CA GLN A 42 -7.96 9.71 -1.75
C GLN A 42 -8.00 8.41 -0.94
N LEU A 43 -9.19 7.91 -0.62
CA LEU A 43 -9.36 6.68 0.16
C LEU A 43 -8.85 5.45 -0.61
N ILE A 44 -9.13 5.35 -1.91
CA ILE A 44 -8.65 4.26 -2.76
C ILE A 44 -7.11 4.23 -2.81
N TRP A 45 -6.48 5.38 -3.00
CA TRP A 45 -5.04 5.46 -3.32
C TRP A 45 -4.13 5.69 -2.10
N LEU A 46 -4.56 6.44 -1.09
CA LEU A 46 -3.72 6.79 0.07
C LEU A 46 -3.79 5.75 1.19
N LEU A 47 -4.96 5.14 1.44
CA LEU A 47 -5.11 4.14 2.49
C LEU A 47 -4.07 2.99 2.38
N PRO A 48 -3.83 2.39 1.19
CA PRO A 48 -2.80 1.36 1.06
C PRO A 48 -1.39 1.86 1.40
N ILE A 49 -1.06 3.12 1.05
CA ILE A 49 0.25 3.71 1.33
C ILE A 49 0.42 3.94 2.83
N VAL A 50 -0.61 4.47 3.50
CA VAL A 50 -0.60 4.70 4.95
C VAL A 50 -0.48 3.37 5.70
N GLY A 51 -1.27 2.36 5.32
CA GLY A 51 -1.20 1.03 5.94
C GLY A 51 0.18 0.40 5.80
N ALA A 52 0.78 0.45 4.61
CA ALA A 52 2.13 -0.03 4.38
C ALA A 52 3.18 0.75 5.19
N GLY A 53 3.06 2.07 5.26
CA GLY A 53 3.97 2.92 6.04
C GLY A 53 3.95 2.63 7.54
N LEU A 54 2.76 2.39 8.11
CA LEU A 54 2.62 2.01 9.52
C LEU A 54 3.28 0.67 9.83
N VAL A 55 2.97 -0.36 9.02
CA VAL A 55 3.59 -1.69 9.18
C VAL A 55 5.10 -1.61 8.99
N PHE A 56 5.57 -0.85 8.00
CA PHE A 56 6.99 -0.63 7.77
C PHE A 56 7.68 0.03 8.96
N SER A 57 7.05 1.01 9.61
CA SER A 57 7.60 1.66 10.81
C SER A 57 7.77 0.67 11.96
N ILE A 58 6.78 -0.17 12.21
CA ILE A 58 6.82 -1.19 13.26
C ILE A 58 7.94 -2.19 12.99
N LEU A 59 8.00 -2.72 11.77
CA LEU A 59 9.06 -3.67 11.37
C LEU A 59 10.45 -3.06 11.51
N GLN A 60 10.61 -1.77 11.18
CA GLN A 60 11.88 -1.07 11.33
C GLN A 60 12.30 -0.90 12.80
N GLU A 61 11.35 -0.70 13.71
CA GLU A 61 11.61 -0.65 15.15
C GLU A 61 12.04 -2.03 15.69
N GLU A 62 11.38 -3.10 15.27
CA GLU A 62 11.75 -4.47 15.63
C GLU A 62 13.16 -4.83 15.16
N ASP A 63 13.49 -4.54 13.89
CA ASP A 63 14.82 -4.78 13.31
C ASP A 63 15.93 -4.03 14.08
N ARG A 64 15.65 -2.80 14.51
CA ARG A 64 16.59 -2.00 15.32
C ARG A 64 16.78 -2.62 16.71
N ALA A 65 15.70 -2.96 17.40
CA ALA A 65 15.75 -3.58 18.71
C ALA A 65 16.51 -4.92 18.69
N GLN A 66 16.33 -5.73 17.64
CA GLN A 66 17.05 -7.00 17.48
C GLN A 66 18.56 -6.80 17.27
N ARG A 67 18.97 -5.77 16.50
CA ARG A 67 20.38 -5.43 16.31
C ARG A 67 21.04 -5.01 17.62
N ASP A 68 20.38 -4.16 18.39
CA ASP A 68 20.90 -3.68 19.68
C ASP A 68 21.03 -4.83 20.69
N ALA A 69 20.06 -5.74 20.75
CA ALA A 69 20.16 -6.94 21.60
C ALA A 69 21.35 -7.84 21.19
N SER A 70 21.59 -8.01 19.89
CA SER A 70 22.70 -8.83 19.38
C SER A 70 24.09 -8.21 19.62
N SER A 71 24.20 -6.89 19.69
CA SER A 71 25.46 -6.19 19.96
C SER A 71 25.86 -6.30 21.43
N HIS A 72 24.88 -6.24 22.35
CA HIS A 72 25.09 -6.43 23.78
C HIS A 72 25.52 -7.85 24.18
N LEU A 73 25.17 -8.88 23.41
CA LEU A 73 25.60 -10.26 23.66
C LEU A 73 27.03 -10.57 23.16
N ARG A 74 27.62 -9.67 22.38
CA ARG A 74 28.97 -9.81 21.81
C ARG A 74 30.07 -9.06 22.58
N SER A 75 29.71 -8.22 23.56
CA SER A 75 30.63 -7.52 24.47
C SER A 75 30.83 -8.30 25.76
#